data_AF-A0A8J6RX58-F1
#
_entry.id   AF-A0A8J6RX58-F1
#
_cell.length_a   1.000
_cell.length_b   1.000
_cell.length_c   1.000
_cell.angle_alpha   90.00
_cell.angle_beta   90.00
_cell.angle_gamma   90.00
#
_symmetry.space_group_name_H-M   'P 1'
#
loop_
_entity.id
_entity.type
_entity.pdbx_description
1 polymer ?
#
loop_
_entity_poly.entity_id
_entity_poly.type
_entity_poly.pdbx_seq_one_letter_code
_entity_poly.pdbx_strand_id
1 'polypeptide(L)'
;MRFVSDPPIAVKIRKMKERVRWRDSSILERGIDQTRMVLDDGADSPEFSFLVVGDSGSGSHRGHNPQRQIAELMAEHSPESRFVLHTGDVIYLVGSSEFYPKNFIEPYRDFLVGGEKPEKIAYDQMVFNMPFLPVPGNHDYYDLPLVYGLIAQTTLPLRHLLKSKLDLDVRWHGSHQGNAYAQAFLDYLKGFNNPQELRRHLDRHYTAQTDTGRCLRYQPGSFTRLPNRYYTFRSGGIDFFALDSNTFNDPAPLPATKEGNEYRRQLEKRRDELEQEKQQILDTVANLNPEQPDDAEQLDDLHAKLEQVDEVKIDIDKQLASNQTTVTDSEQLDWLKQRLIESWNTAEVRGRVIYFHHPPYVTEATKWYQAQTLAIRHRIRLVLDGVFDAVGKQAEGRPIVDLVLNGHAHCLEYLRTGETGHADSNSNWIVCGGSGYSLRRQRIEGPELMETFGETRQVARSHLFVGRNGQGSQKRRPYSFLRIDVLDGCPPKLVVRPFIAERFKRQWNNSGLEPFAI
;
A
#
# COMPACT_ATOMS: atom_id res chain seq x y z
N MET A 1 21.32 -11.45 -10.85
CA MET A 1 20.85 -10.29 -11.65
C MET A 1 19.69 -9.60 -10.91
N ARG A 2 19.68 -8.28 -10.68
CA ARG A 2 18.56 -7.57 -10.00
C ARG A 2 17.47 -7.21 -11.02
N PHE A 3 16.21 -7.60 -10.80
CA PHE A 3 15.10 -7.28 -11.71
C PHE A 3 14.46 -5.91 -11.45
N VAL A 4 14.53 -5.44 -10.19
CA VAL A 4 14.01 -4.14 -9.76
C VAL A 4 15.03 -3.44 -8.85
N SER A 5 14.91 -2.13 -8.73
CA SER A 5 15.69 -1.27 -7.84
C SER A 5 14.76 -0.46 -6.95
N ASP A 6 14.92 -0.57 -5.64
CA ASP A 6 14.24 0.30 -4.67
C ASP A 6 15.08 1.57 -4.44
N PRO A 7 14.56 2.79 -4.73
CA PRO A 7 15.30 4.01 -4.44
C PRO A 7 15.48 4.24 -2.93
N PRO A 8 16.60 4.82 -2.47
CA PRO A 8 16.78 5.16 -1.06
C PRO A 8 15.69 6.10 -0.53
N ILE A 9 15.33 5.96 0.76
CA ILE A 9 14.31 6.80 1.43
C ILE A 9 14.51 8.30 1.17
N ALA A 10 15.75 8.80 1.30
CA ALA A 10 16.06 10.21 1.07
C ALA A 10 15.70 10.68 -0.36
N VAL A 11 15.86 9.80 -1.36
CA VAL A 11 15.49 10.10 -2.75
C VAL A 11 13.97 10.12 -2.90
N LYS A 12 13.25 9.14 -2.32
CA LYS A 12 11.78 9.09 -2.32
C LYS A 12 11.20 10.39 -1.74
N ILE A 13 11.64 10.79 -0.55
CA ILE A 13 11.20 12.02 0.13
C ILE A 13 11.47 13.26 -0.72
N ARG A 14 12.73 13.44 -1.17
CA ARG A 14 13.12 14.60 -1.97
C ARG A 14 12.29 14.71 -3.25
N LYS A 15 12.12 13.61 -3.98
CA LYS A 15 11.36 13.59 -5.22
C LYS A 15 9.89 13.90 -5.01
N MET A 16 9.25 13.33 -3.99
CA MET A 16 7.86 13.67 -3.70
C MET A 16 7.70 15.14 -3.28
N LYS A 17 8.60 15.69 -2.47
CA LYS A 17 8.62 17.12 -2.12
C LYS A 17 8.77 18.04 -3.34
N GLU A 18 9.66 17.69 -4.28
CA GLU A 18 9.81 18.41 -5.55
C GLU A 18 8.48 18.44 -6.33
N ARG A 19 7.75 17.31 -6.38
CA ARG A 19 6.53 17.12 -7.18
C ARG A 19 5.34 17.93 -6.67
N VAL A 20 5.17 18.00 -5.35
CA VAL A 20 4.12 18.81 -4.71
C VAL A 20 4.59 20.23 -4.39
N ARG A 21 5.79 20.65 -4.85
CA ARG A 21 6.40 21.95 -4.52
C ARG A 21 6.29 22.28 -3.02
N TRP A 22 6.75 21.35 -2.19
CA TRP A 22 6.61 21.41 -0.74
C TRP A 22 7.05 22.76 -0.17
N ARG A 23 6.14 23.45 0.53
CA ARG A 23 6.36 24.76 1.18
C ARG A 23 6.84 25.87 0.24
N ASP A 24 6.45 25.83 -1.03
CA ASP A 24 6.66 26.93 -1.98
C ASP A 24 6.08 28.25 -1.45
N SER A 25 6.66 29.39 -1.83
CA SER A 25 6.19 30.71 -1.37
C SER A 25 4.71 30.94 -1.70
N SER A 26 4.23 30.49 -2.87
CA SER A 26 2.83 30.66 -3.26
C SER A 26 1.86 29.85 -2.40
N ILE A 27 2.33 28.75 -1.79
CA ILE A 27 1.60 27.91 -0.86
C ILE A 27 1.58 28.56 0.53
N LEU A 28 2.75 28.99 1.01
CA LEU A 28 2.89 29.62 2.33
C LEU A 28 2.12 30.95 2.42
N GLU A 29 2.20 31.80 1.39
CA GLU A 29 1.45 33.07 1.31
C GLU A 29 -0.07 32.89 1.41
N ARG A 30 -0.59 31.73 1.01
CA ARG A 30 -2.01 31.39 1.05
C ARG A 30 -2.42 30.64 2.32
N GLY A 31 -1.47 30.35 3.22
CA GLY A 31 -1.71 29.49 4.38
C GLY A 31 -2.25 28.12 3.98
N ILE A 32 -1.69 27.52 2.93
CA ILE A 32 -2.14 26.21 2.44
C ILE A 32 -1.50 25.08 3.25
N ASP A 33 -2.33 24.24 3.84
CA ASP A 33 -1.96 22.96 4.42
C ASP A 33 -1.91 21.88 3.33
N GLN A 34 -0.69 21.54 2.92
CA GLN A 34 -0.42 20.51 1.90
C GLN A 34 -0.56 19.08 2.43
N THR A 35 -1.00 18.88 3.66
CA THR A 35 -1.20 17.54 4.25
C THR A 35 -2.65 17.26 4.57
N ARG A 36 -3.57 18.14 4.15
CA ARG A 36 -4.99 18.03 4.45
C ARG A 36 -5.85 18.18 3.21
N MET A 37 -6.99 17.52 3.22
CA MET A 37 -8.04 17.74 2.24
C MET A 37 -9.44 17.62 2.87
N VAL A 38 -10.43 18.15 2.17
CA VAL A 38 -11.86 17.99 2.50
C VAL A 38 -12.54 17.34 1.30
N LEU A 39 -13.38 16.35 1.57
CA LEU A 39 -14.22 15.71 0.57
C LEU A 39 -15.45 16.59 0.31
N ASP A 40 -15.61 17.04 -0.93
CA ASP A 40 -16.74 17.84 -1.40
C ASP A 40 -17.74 16.93 -2.14
N ASP A 41 -18.23 15.92 -1.42
CA ASP A 41 -19.17 14.90 -1.90
C ASP A 41 -20.62 15.12 -1.39
N GLY A 42 -20.86 16.23 -0.66
CA GLY A 42 -22.19 16.69 -0.25
C GLY A 42 -22.86 15.87 0.86
N ALA A 43 -22.20 14.86 1.41
CA ALA A 43 -22.67 14.10 2.55
C ALA A 43 -21.83 14.45 3.79
N ASP A 44 -22.39 14.51 4.99
CA ASP A 44 -21.60 14.38 6.22
C ASP A 44 -22.54 13.78 7.27
N SER A 45 -22.38 12.49 7.48
CA SER A 45 -23.21 11.68 8.37
C SER A 45 -22.27 10.95 9.32
N PRO A 46 -22.59 10.89 10.64
CA PRO A 46 -21.82 10.09 11.58
C PRO A 46 -21.82 8.59 11.21
N GLU A 47 -22.85 8.16 10.47
CA GLU A 47 -22.94 6.82 9.90
C GLU A 47 -22.66 6.84 8.40
N PHE A 48 -21.71 6.02 7.96
CA PHE A 48 -21.35 5.87 6.56
C PHE A 48 -20.58 4.57 6.37
N SER A 49 -20.47 4.09 5.13
CA SER A 49 -19.58 2.99 4.79
C SER A 49 -18.45 3.44 3.88
N PHE A 50 -17.34 2.70 3.88
CA PHE A 50 -16.26 2.89 2.92
C PHE A 50 -15.68 1.55 2.49
N LEU A 51 -15.05 1.54 1.30
CA LEU A 51 -14.41 0.37 0.73
C LEU A 51 -12.90 0.39 0.99
N VAL A 52 -12.29 -0.78 1.15
CA VAL A 52 -10.84 -0.93 1.31
C VAL A 52 -10.32 -2.04 0.38
N VAL A 53 -9.26 -1.72 -0.36
CA VAL A 53 -8.61 -2.62 -1.32
C VAL A 53 -7.09 -2.37 -1.31
N GLY A 54 -6.28 -3.32 -1.73
CA GLY A 54 -4.81 -3.18 -1.76
C GLY A 54 -4.13 -4.19 -2.66
N ASP A 55 -2.92 -3.88 -3.12
CA ASP A 55 -2.08 -4.84 -3.84
C ASP A 55 -2.76 -5.44 -5.09
N SER A 56 -3.54 -4.58 -5.76
CA SER A 56 -4.41 -5.00 -6.84
C SER A 56 -3.74 -4.91 -8.21
N GLY A 57 -2.67 -4.12 -8.36
CA GLY A 57 -2.15 -3.57 -9.63
C GLY A 57 -1.52 -4.52 -10.66
N SER A 58 -1.90 -5.80 -10.69
CA SER A 58 -1.31 -6.81 -11.57
C SER A 58 -1.94 -6.92 -12.95
N GLY A 59 -3.12 -6.30 -13.15
CA GLY A 59 -3.89 -6.40 -14.39
C GLY A 59 -4.28 -7.84 -14.78
N SER A 60 -4.60 -8.01 -16.07
CA SER A 60 -4.92 -9.32 -16.64
C SER A 60 -3.66 -10.19 -16.77
N HIS A 61 -3.73 -11.42 -16.25
CA HIS A 61 -2.67 -12.42 -16.37
C HIS A 61 -3.26 -13.70 -16.96
N ARG A 62 -2.73 -14.12 -18.13
CA ARG A 62 -2.97 -15.44 -18.76
C ARG A 62 -4.43 -15.91 -18.77
N GLY A 63 -5.34 -15.00 -19.16
CA GLY A 63 -6.76 -15.31 -19.34
C GLY A 63 -7.64 -15.11 -18.10
N HIS A 64 -7.12 -14.51 -17.03
CA HIS A 64 -7.93 -14.08 -15.90
C HIS A 64 -7.44 -12.76 -15.28
N ASN A 65 -8.35 -12.03 -14.65
CA ASN A 65 -8.05 -10.74 -14.04
C ASN A 65 -8.71 -10.67 -12.64
N PRO A 66 -8.01 -11.13 -11.58
CA PRO A 66 -8.53 -11.09 -10.21
C PRO A 66 -8.89 -9.68 -9.76
N GLN A 67 -8.04 -8.70 -10.12
CA GLN A 67 -8.28 -7.29 -9.84
C GLN A 67 -9.60 -6.80 -10.44
N ARG A 68 -9.91 -7.17 -11.70
CA ARG A 68 -11.18 -6.82 -12.34
C ARG A 68 -12.36 -7.47 -11.62
N GLN A 69 -12.25 -8.73 -11.21
CA GLN A 69 -13.31 -9.42 -10.46
C GLN A 69 -13.60 -8.73 -9.12
N ILE A 70 -12.55 -8.30 -8.43
CA ILE A 70 -12.70 -7.52 -7.19
C ILE A 70 -13.30 -6.14 -7.47
N ALA A 71 -12.83 -5.42 -8.50
CA ALA A 71 -13.36 -4.11 -8.85
C ALA A 71 -14.85 -4.17 -9.26
N GLU A 72 -15.28 -5.21 -9.97
CA GLU A 72 -16.70 -5.44 -10.31
C GLU A 72 -17.54 -5.67 -9.07
N LEU A 73 -17.10 -6.54 -8.15
CA LEU A 73 -17.81 -6.79 -6.90
C LEU A 73 -17.82 -5.55 -5.99
N MET A 74 -16.74 -4.77 -5.96
CA MET A 74 -16.69 -3.48 -5.27
C MET A 74 -17.72 -2.49 -5.84
N ALA A 75 -17.89 -2.46 -7.16
CA ALA A 75 -18.82 -1.53 -7.82
C ALA A 75 -20.27 -1.76 -7.37
N GLU A 76 -20.66 -3.00 -7.06
CA GLU A 76 -21.97 -3.36 -6.49
C GLU A 76 -22.20 -2.73 -5.11
N HIS A 77 -21.14 -2.50 -4.34
CA HIS A 77 -21.20 -1.89 -3.00
C HIS A 77 -20.84 -0.40 -2.99
N SER A 78 -20.46 0.17 -4.14
CA SER A 78 -20.09 1.58 -4.25
C SER A 78 -21.25 2.54 -3.93
N PRO A 79 -22.54 2.28 -4.28
CA PRO A 79 -23.63 3.22 -3.97
C PRO A 79 -23.91 3.38 -2.46
N GLU A 80 -23.53 2.39 -1.66
CA GLU A 80 -23.66 2.41 -0.19
C GLU A 80 -22.39 2.93 0.50
N SER A 81 -21.34 3.21 -0.28
CA SER A 81 -20.03 3.56 0.23
C SER A 81 -19.64 4.98 -0.18
N ARG A 82 -19.06 5.71 0.76
CA ARG A 82 -18.72 7.10 0.56
C ARG A 82 -17.41 7.29 -0.21
N PHE A 83 -16.43 6.43 0.04
CA PHE A 83 -15.11 6.50 -0.59
C PHE A 83 -14.42 5.12 -0.62
N VAL A 84 -13.34 5.04 -1.39
CA VAL A 84 -12.44 3.88 -1.48
C VAL A 84 -11.08 4.27 -0.89
N LEU A 85 -10.56 3.46 0.03
CA LEU A 85 -9.17 3.50 0.46
C LEU A 85 -8.38 2.43 -0.30
N HIS A 86 -7.21 2.80 -0.84
CA HIS A 86 -6.30 1.85 -1.48
C HIS A 86 -4.96 1.79 -0.75
N THR A 87 -4.60 0.64 -0.18
CA THR A 87 -3.43 0.49 0.71
C THR A 87 -2.10 0.31 -0.03
N GLY A 88 -1.95 0.89 -1.22
CA GLY A 88 -0.72 0.83 -2.03
C GLY A 88 -0.56 -0.35 -2.96
N ASP A 89 0.53 -0.29 -3.74
CA ASP A 89 0.84 -1.14 -4.89
C ASP A 89 -0.28 -1.15 -5.92
N VAL A 90 -0.55 0.05 -6.43
CA VAL A 90 -1.56 0.28 -7.47
C VAL A 90 -1.10 -0.23 -8.84
N ILE A 91 0.22 -0.39 -9.05
CA ILE A 91 0.81 -0.95 -10.27
C ILE A 91 1.99 -1.89 -9.96
N TYR A 92 1.87 -3.14 -10.42
CA TYR A 92 2.93 -4.14 -10.45
C TYR A 92 3.54 -4.27 -11.86
N LEU A 93 4.78 -4.77 -12.03
CA LEU A 93 5.79 -5.12 -11.00
C LEU A 93 6.72 -3.94 -10.68
N VAL A 94 6.81 -2.98 -11.59
CA VAL A 94 7.47 -1.70 -11.38
C VAL A 94 6.43 -0.66 -11.74
N GLY A 95 6.24 0.36 -10.92
CA GLY A 95 5.16 1.36 -11.01
C GLY A 95 5.25 2.27 -12.23
N SER A 96 5.50 1.72 -13.42
CA SER A 96 5.65 2.40 -14.68
C SER A 96 4.28 2.88 -15.19
N SER A 97 4.27 4.09 -15.75
CA SER A 97 3.08 4.70 -16.34
C SER A 97 2.47 3.85 -17.46
N GLU A 98 3.28 3.03 -18.14
CA GLU A 98 2.84 2.19 -19.25
C GLU A 98 1.83 1.11 -18.87
N PHE A 99 1.82 0.70 -17.60
CA PHE A 99 0.91 -0.34 -17.11
C PHE A 99 -0.43 0.21 -16.64
N TYR A 100 -0.54 1.50 -16.35
CA TYR A 100 -1.79 2.10 -15.84
C TYR A 100 -3.01 1.80 -16.70
N PRO A 101 -2.98 1.88 -18.05
CA PRO A 101 -4.14 1.56 -18.87
C PRO A 101 -4.73 0.17 -18.60
N LYS A 102 -3.88 -0.86 -18.51
CA LYS A 102 -4.31 -2.26 -18.35
C LYS A 102 -4.43 -2.72 -16.90
N ASN A 103 -3.60 -2.16 -16.02
CA ASN A 103 -3.42 -2.63 -14.66
C ASN A 103 -4.12 -1.75 -13.62
N PHE A 104 -4.72 -0.63 -14.03
CA PHE A 104 -5.51 0.21 -13.13
C PHE A 104 -6.77 0.74 -13.81
N ILE A 105 -6.64 1.44 -14.94
CA ILE A 105 -7.76 2.13 -15.61
C ILE A 105 -8.82 1.13 -16.08
N GLU A 106 -8.43 0.09 -16.83
CA GLU A 106 -9.38 -0.91 -17.32
C GLU A 106 -10.05 -1.71 -16.17
N PRO A 107 -9.32 -2.22 -15.15
CA PRO A 107 -9.95 -2.89 -14.02
C PRO A 107 -10.92 -1.99 -13.24
N TYR A 108 -10.54 -0.76 -12.93
CA TYR A 108 -11.32 0.19 -12.12
C TYR A 108 -12.19 1.15 -12.94
N ARG A 109 -12.51 0.81 -14.20
CA ARG A 109 -13.26 1.71 -15.09
C ARG A 109 -14.59 2.20 -14.51
N ASP A 110 -15.25 1.39 -13.69
CA ASP A 110 -16.53 1.72 -13.04
C ASP A 110 -16.40 2.86 -12.00
N PHE A 111 -15.18 3.16 -11.55
CA PHE A 111 -14.85 4.25 -10.62
C PHE A 111 -14.32 5.52 -11.32
N LEU A 112 -14.20 5.50 -12.66
CA LEU A 112 -13.61 6.58 -13.44
C LEU A 112 -14.66 7.32 -14.30
N VAL A 113 -14.51 8.63 -14.39
CA VAL A 113 -15.24 9.44 -15.37
C VAL A 113 -14.73 9.08 -16.77
N GLY A 114 -15.63 8.72 -17.68
CA GLY A 114 -15.28 8.23 -19.02
C GLY A 114 -14.87 6.76 -19.06
N GLY A 115 -15.09 6.01 -17.98
CA GLY A 115 -14.74 4.59 -17.85
C GLY A 115 -15.43 3.65 -18.85
N GLU A 116 -16.45 4.11 -19.57
CA GLU A 116 -17.03 3.38 -20.71
C GLU A 116 -16.06 3.26 -21.91
N LYS A 117 -15.03 4.11 -21.96
CA LYS A 117 -13.96 4.13 -22.96
C LYS A 117 -12.58 4.26 -22.28
N PRO A 118 -12.15 3.24 -21.51
CA PRO A 118 -10.95 3.31 -20.69
C PRO A 118 -9.68 3.58 -21.51
N GLU A 119 -9.65 3.18 -22.79
CA GLU A 119 -8.56 3.44 -23.73
C GLU A 119 -8.31 4.92 -24.03
N LYS A 120 -9.27 5.81 -23.68
CA LYS A 120 -9.16 7.26 -23.87
C LYS A 120 -8.70 8.00 -22.62
N ILE A 121 -8.57 7.30 -21.49
CA ILE A 121 -8.17 7.91 -20.23
C ILE A 121 -6.64 7.83 -20.15
N ALA A 122 -5.99 8.99 -20.12
CA ALA A 122 -4.57 9.06 -19.83
C ALA A 122 -4.33 8.85 -18.32
N TYR A 123 -3.27 8.13 -17.97
CA TYR A 123 -2.97 7.78 -16.58
C TYR A 123 -2.77 9.00 -15.67
N ASP A 124 -2.25 10.09 -16.21
CA ASP A 124 -2.00 11.35 -15.53
C ASP A 124 -3.21 12.30 -15.61
N GLN A 125 -4.35 11.86 -16.14
CA GLN A 125 -5.59 12.64 -16.27
C GLN A 125 -6.82 11.88 -15.74
N MET A 126 -6.61 10.85 -14.92
CA MET A 126 -7.70 10.12 -14.29
C MET A 126 -8.54 11.07 -13.41
N VAL A 127 -9.86 10.95 -13.54
CA VAL A 127 -10.84 11.60 -12.67
C VAL A 127 -11.79 10.54 -12.14
N PHE A 128 -11.92 10.45 -10.82
CA PHE A 128 -12.79 9.47 -10.18
C PHE A 128 -14.21 10.00 -9.99
N ASN A 129 -15.22 9.14 -10.10
CA ASN A 129 -16.62 9.49 -9.88
C ASN A 129 -17.04 9.48 -8.40
N MET A 130 -16.21 8.92 -7.53
CA MET A 130 -16.28 8.98 -6.07
C MET A 130 -14.87 9.19 -5.49
N PRO A 131 -14.70 9.57 -4.22
CA PRO A 131 -13.37 9.67 -3.63
C PRO A 131 -12.63 8.32 -3.64
N PHE A 132 -11.48 8.30 -4.31
CA PHE A 132 -10.57 7.17 -4.40
C PHE A 132 -9.20 7.60 -3.85
N LEU A 133 -8.82 7.05 -2.71
CA LEU A 133 -7.81 7.64 -1.81
C LEU A 133 -6.63 6.65 -1.58
N PRO A 134 -5.70 6.55 -2.54
CA PRO A 134 -4.55 5.66 -2.41
C PRO A 134 -3.42 6.24 -1.52
N VAL A 135 -2.59 5.33 -1.02
CA VAL A 135 -1.21 5.58 -0.57
C VAL A 135 -0.23 4.85 -1.49
N PRO A 136 1.04 5.28 -1.61
CA PRO A 136 2.02 4.54 -2.41
C PRO A 136 2.51 3.26 -1.69
N GLY A 137 2.67 2.18 -2.43
CA GLY A 137 3.38 0.97 -2.02
C GLY A 137 4.81 0.90 -2.56
N ASN A 138 5.52 -0.20 -2.32
CA ASN A 138 6.91 -0.32 -2.77
C ASN A 138 7.03 -0.47 -4.28
N HIS A 139 6.11 -1.16 -4.93
CA HIS A 139 6.11 -1.30 -6.39
C HIS A 139 5.86 0.03 -7.09
N ASP A 140 5.16 0.97 -6.45
CA ASP A 140 4.97 2.32 -6.95
C ASP A 140 6.27 3.15 -6.98
N TYR A 141 7.29 2.75 -6.21
CA TYR A 141 8.61 3.38 -6.20
C TYR A 141 9.68 2.62 -6.98
N TYR A 142 9.46 1.34 -7.26
CA TYR A 142 10.47 0.50 -7.91
C TYR A 142 10.81 0.99 -9.32
N ASP A 143 12.08 0.85 -9.65
CA ASP A 143 12.64 1.15 -10.96
C ASP A 143 13.27 -0.07 -11.62
N LEU A 144 13.39 -0.01 -12.95
CA LEU A 144 14.20 -0.96 -13.70
C LEU A 144 15.67 -0.52 -13.68
N PRO A 145 16.64 -1.45 -13.46
CA PRO A 145 18.05 -1.10 -13.59
C PRO A 145 18.38 -0.61 -15.01
N LEU A 146 19.21 0.45 -15.09
CA LEU A 146 19.55 1.15 -16.35
C LEU A 146 20.03 0.24 -17.49
N VAL A 147 20.71 -0.86 -17.17
CA VAL A 147 21.25 -1.81 -18.15
C VAL A 147 20.15 -2.48 -18.96
N TYR A 148 18.97 -2.73 -18.37
CA TYR A 148 17.83 -3.31 -19.09
C TYR A 148 17.19 -2.34 -20.07
N GLY A 149 17.17 -1.03 -19.76
CA GLY A 149 16.71 0.00 -20.68
C GLY A 149 17.52 0.03 -21.99
N LEU A 150 18.84 -0.21 -21.90
CA LEU A 150 19.73 -0.31 -23.06
C LEU A 150 19.54 -1.61 -23.86
N ILE A 151 19.41 -2.76 -23.19
CA ILE A 151 19.24 -4.06 -23.87
C ILE A 151 17.85 -4.14 -24.54
N ALA A 152 16.80 -3.61 -23.92
CA ALA A 152 15.46 -3.59 -24.49
C ALA A 152 15.40 -2.79 -25.81
N GLN A 153 16.22 -1.74 -25.98
CA GLN A 153 16.31 -0.96 -27.21
C GLN A 153 16.98 -1.72 -28.36
N THR A 154 17.88 -2.66 -28.07
CA THR A 154 18.64 -3.38 -29.11
C THR A 154 17.99 -4.68 -29.58
N THR A 155 17.01 -5.22 -28.84
CA THR A 155 16.38 -6.52 -29.15
C THR A 155 14.96 -6.43 -29.74
N LEU A 156 14.43 -5.23 -30.01
CA LEU A 156 13.07 -5.00 -30.52
C LEU A 156 12.67 -5.84 -31.77
N PRO A 157 13.51 -5.98 -32.82
CA PRO A 157 13.12 -6.79 -33.99
C PRO A 157 13.12 -8.30 -33.73
N LEU A 158 13.91 -8.80 -32.77
CA LEU A 158 13.97 -10.23 -32.43
C LEU A 158 12.79 -10.68 -31.55
N ARG A 159 12.22 -9.76 -30.75
CA ARG A 159 11.11 -10.02 -29.83
C ARG A 159 9.80 -10.39 -30.54
N HIS A 160 9.58 -9.90 -31.77
CA HIS A 160 8.40 -10.27 -32.56
C HIS A 160 8.43 -11.70 -33.11
N LEU A 161 9.61 -12.32 -33.22
CA LEU A 161 9.76 -13.73 -33.63
C LEU A 161 9.75 -14.70 -32.44
N LEU A 162 10.10 -14.23 -31.24
CA LEU A 162 10.09 -15.01 -30.01
C LEU A 162 8.92 -14.56 -29.14
N LYS A 163 7.75 -15.20 -29.30
CA LYS A 163 6.66 -15.15 -28.31
C LYS A 163 7.22 -15.61 -26.95
N SER A 164 7.72 -14.68 -26.15
CA SER A 164 8.72 -15.01 -25.14
C SER A 164 8.05 -15.64 -23.92
N LYS A 165 8.55 -16.82 -23.50
CA LYS A 165 8.14 -17.51 -22.25
C LYS A 165 8.40 -16.67 -21.00
N LEU A 166 9.33 -15.74 -21.13
CA LEU A 166 9.68 -14.68 -20.19
C LEU A 166 9.12 -13.36 -20.71
N ASP A 167 7.81 -13.28 -20.95
CA ASP A 167 7.10 -11.99 -21.11
C ASP A 167 7.08 -11.29 -19.73
N LEU A 168 8.28 -11.05 -19.22
CA LEU A 168 8.62 -9.89 -18.45
C LEU A 168 8.24 -8.75 -19.38
N ASP A 169 7.02 -8.26 -19.20
CA ASP A 169 6.47 -7.01 -19.72
C ASP A 169 7.36 -5.88 -19.17
N VAL A 170 8.63 -5.88 -19.54
CA VAL A 170 9.66 -4.93 -19.16
C VAL A 170 9.75 -4.03 -20.37
N ARG A 171 8.82 -3.09 -20.38
CA ARG A 171 8.85 -1.95 -21.27
C ARG A 171 9.68 -0.84 -20.63
N TRP A 172 10.55 -0.27 -21.45
CA TRP A 172 11.35 0.96 -21.43
C TRP A 172 11.78 1.60 -20.09
N HIS A 173 10.93 1.74 -19.07
CA HIS A 173 11.30 2.41 -17.82
C HIS A 173 10.49 1.97 -16.57
N GLY A 174 11.06 2.21 -15.39
CA GLY A 174 10.40 2.00 -14.09
C GLY A 174 9.45 3.14 -13.69
N SER A 175 9.19 3.28 -12.39
CA SER A 175 8.32 4.35 -11.85
C SER A 175 8.94 5.76 -11.92
N HIS A 176 10.24 5.87 -12.17
CA HIS A 176 11.08 7.04 -11.95
C HIS A 176 10.99 7.54 -10.51
N GLN A 177 11.26 6.64 -9.56
CA GLN A 177 11.16 6.90 -8.12
C GLN A 177 9.78 7.45 -7.72
N GLY A 178 8.70 6.80 -8.15
CA GLY A 178 7.31 7.19 -7.84
C GLY A 178 6.75 8.36 -8.65
N ASN A 179 7.33 8.69 -9.80
CA ASN A 179 6.84 9.80 -10.63
C ASN A 179 5.49 9.48 -11.26
N ALA A 180 5.31 8.26 -11.75
CA ALA A 180 4.06 7.84 -12.36
C ALA A 180 2.91 7.90 -11.35
N TYR A 181 3.10 7.36 -10.13
CA TYR A 181 2.13 7.49 -9.03
C TYR A 181 1.79 8.95 -8.74
N ALA A 182 2.81 9.82 -8.66
CA ALA A 182 2.59 11.22 -8.35
C ALA A 182 1.80 11.96 -9.46
N GLN A 183 2.02 11.64 -10.73
CA GLN A 183 1.25 12.23 -11.83
C GLN A 183 -0.16 11.66 -11.91
N ALA A 184 -0.35 10.39 -11.53
CA ALA A 184 -1.64 9.73 -11.51
C ALA A 184 -2.56 10.24 -10.38
N PHE A 185 -2.06 10.38 -9.16
CA PHE A 185 -2.92 10.59 -7.98
C PHE A 185 -2.68 11.90 -7.24
N LEU A 186 -1.45 12.42 -7.22
CA LEU A 186 -1.16 13.66 -6.48
C LEU A 186 -1.51 14.89 -7.31
N ASP A 187 -1.73 16.01 -6.65
CA ASP A 187 -1.76 17.31 -7.30
C ASP A 187 -0.32 17.68 -7.70
N TYR A 188 0.05 17.33 -8.94
CA TYR A 188 1.41 17.39 -9.44
C TYR A 188 1.85 18.83 -9.76
N LEU A 189 2.08 19.63 -8.70
CA LEU A 189 2.37 21.07 -8.80
C LEU A 189 3.68 21.39 -9.55
N LYS A 190 4.61 20.44 -9.65
CA LYS A 190 5.84 20.58 -10.45
C LYS A 190 5.57 20.81 -11.94
N GLY A 191 4.39 20.42 -12.44
CA GLY A 191 4.01 20.66 -13.85
C GLY A 191 3.81 22.13 -14.20
N PHE A 192 3.61 23.02 -13.22
CA PHE A 192 3.39 24.44 -13.47
C PHE A 192 4.71 25.21 -13.63
N ASN A 193 5.06 25.50 -14.88
CA ASN A 193 6.23 26.32 -15.23
C ASN A 193 5.99 27.82 -15.02
N ASN A 194 4.74 28.26 -15.02
CA ASN A 194 4.35 29.65 -14.84
C ASN A 194 3.82 29.91 -13.40
N PRO A 195 4.44 30.81 -12.61
CA PRO A 195 3.96 31.14 -11.27
C PRO A 195 2.53 31.68 -11.21
N GLN A 196 2.06 32.43 -12.20
CA GLN A 196 0.68 32.93 -12.22
C GLN A 196 -0.33 31.79 -12.45
N GLU A 197 0.01 30.79 -13.25
CA GLU A 197 -0.83 29.60 -13.45
C GLU A 197 -0.92 28.78 -12.18
N LEU A 198 0.21 28.55 -11.50
CA LEU A 198 0.22 27.90 -10.19
C LEU A 198 -0.69 28.65 -9.20
N ARG A 199 -0.57 29.97 -9.10
CA ARG A 199 -1.41 30.79 -8.21
C ARG A 199 -2.89 30.62 -8.50
N ARG A 200 -3.29 30.69 -9.78
CA ARG A 200 -4.69 30.46 -10.20
C ARG A 200 -5.17 29.04 -9.89
N HIS A 201 -4.31 28.04 -10.08
CA HIS A 201 -4.61 26.64 -9.72
C HIS A 201 -4.86 26.50 -8.23
N LEU A 202 -3.95 27.03 -7.39
CA LEU A 202 -4.10 27.02 -5.94
C LEU A 202 -5.38 27.74 -5.50
N ASP A 203 -5.69 28.89 -6.10
CA ASP A 203 -6.91 29.65 -5.81
C ASP A 203 -8.20 28.96 -6.26
N ARG A 204 -8.11 28.07 -7.24
CA ARG A 204 -9.26 27.25 -7.70
C ARG A 204 -9.49 26.01 -6.84
N HIS A 205 -8.43 25.31 -6.46
CA HIS A 205 -8.53 23.95 -5.90
C HIS A 205 -8.24 23.84 -4.41
N TYR A 206 -7.51 24.79 -3.81
CA TYR A 206 -7.22 24.82 -2.37
C TYR A 206 -8.14 25.80 -1.66
N THR A 207 -9.44 25.57 -1.75
CA THR A 207 -10.48 26.50 -1.29
C THR A 207 -11.20 26.04 -0.03
N ALA A 208 -11.02 24.78 0.38
CA ALA A 208 -11.54 24.31 1.65
C ALA A 208 -10.80 24.99 2.81
N GLN A 209 -11.50 25.29 3.90
CA GLN A 209 -10.91 25.89 5.10
C GLN A 209 -10.97 24.92 6.26
N THR A 210 -9.91 24.92 7.05
CA THR A 210 -9.74 24.11 8.24
C THR A 210 -9.04 24.93 9.31
N ASP A 211 -8.92 24.39 10.52
CA ASP A 211 -8.18 24.98 11.64
C ASP A 211 -6.69 25.24 11.32
N THR A 212 -6.12 24.51 10.35
CA THR A 212 -4.73 24.69 9.89
C THR A 212 -4.58 25.55 8.63
N GLY A 213 -5.67 26.18 8.16
CA GLY A 213 -5.67 27.06 7.01
C GLY A 213 -6.42 26.49 5.80
N ARG A 214 -6.05 26.96 4.61
CA ARG A 214 -6.65 26.50 3.35
C ARG A 214 -6.13 25.11 3.00
N CYS A 215 -6.95 24.24 2.47
CA CYS A 215 -6.51 22.91 2.05
C CYS A 215 -7.18 22.49 0.74
N LEU A 216 -6.72 21.37 0.17
CA LEU A 216 -7.26 20.84 -1.08
C LEU A 216 -8.74 20.47 -0.90
N ARG A 217 -9.58 20.88 -1.85
CA ARG A 217 -10.97 20.48 -1.96
C ARG A 217 -11.07 19.35 -2.97
N TYR A 218 -11.35 18.13 -2.51
CA TYR A 218 -11.49 16.96 -3.36
C TYR A 218 -12.90 16.92 -3.92
N GLN A 219 -13.06 16.96 -5.24
CA GLN A 219 -14.35 17.08 -5.93
C GLN A 219 -14.54 15.88 -6.86
N PRO A 220 -15.30 14.84 -6.43
CA PRO A 220 -15.64 13.71 -7.29
C PRO A 220 -16.24 14.19 -8.61
N GLY A 221 -15.86 13.53 -9.70
CA GLY A 221 -16.29 13.87 -11.05
C GLY A 221 -15.57 15.06 -11.70
N SER A 222 -14.73 15.82 -10.96
CA SER A 222 -14.07 17.02 -11.50
C SER A 222 -12.60 17.15 -11.13
N PHE A 223 -12.25 17.13 -9.84
CA PHE A 223 -10.88 17.32 -9.36
C PHE A 223 -10.59 16.37 -8.21
N THR A 224 -9.96 15.25 -8.52
CA THR A 224 -9.82 14.09 -7.63
C THR A 224 -8.37 13.80 -7.26
N ARG A 225 -7.58 14.87 -7.07
CA ARG A 225 -6.16 14.79 -6.71
C ARG A 225 -5.95 14.76 -5.20
N LEU A 226 -4.86 14.15 -4.77
CA LEU A 226 -4.40 14.12 -3.39
C LEU A 226 -3.36 15.21 -3.13
N PRO A 227 -3.34 15.83 -1.93
CA PRO A 227 -2.46 16.96 -1.66
C PRO A 227 -0.98 16.55 -1.51
N ASN A 228 -0.71 15.32 -1.07
CA ASN A 228 0.64 14.82 -0.79
C ASN A 228 0.64 13.28 -0.65
N ARG A 229 1.81 12.66 -0.56
CA ARG A 229 1.98 11.20 -0.37
C ARG A 229 1.49 10.69 1.00
N TYR A 230 1.38 11.60 1.96
CA TYR A 230 0.78 11.39 3.28
C TYR A 230 -0.16 12.57 3.55
N TYR A 231 -1.35 12.28 4.07
CA TYR A 231 -2.41 13.28 4.20
C TYR A 231 -3.46 12.86 5.21
N THR A 232 -4.30 13.81 5.62
CA THR A 232 -5.45 13.56 6.49
C THR A 232 -6.72 14.20 5.94
N PHE A 233 -7.86 13.59 6.25
CA PHE A 233 -9.20 14.09 6.00
C PHE A 233 -10.15 13.60 7.08
N ARG A 234 -11.31 14.23 7.18
CA ARG A 234 -12.37 13.87 8.13
C ARG A 234 -13.63 13.46 7.39
N SER A 235 -14.32 12.44 7.89
CA SER A 235 -15.65 12.04 7.43
C SER A 235 -16.46 11.49 8.59
N GLY A 236 -17.68 12.01 8.84
CA GLY A 236 -18.54 11.52 9.91
C GLY A 236 -17.93 11.59 11.32
N GLY A 237 -17.09 12.59 11.58
CA GLY A 237 -16.35 12.73 12.83
C GLY A 237 -15.18 11.74 13.02
N ILE A 238 -14.80 11.00 11.98
CA ILE A 238 -13.63 10.12 11.96
C ILE A 238 -12.48 10.82 11.25
N ASP A 239 -11.33 10.92 11.90
CA ASP A 239 -10.10 11.36 11.25
C ASP A 239 -9.38 10.16 10.62
N PHE A 240 -9.02 10.31 9.34
CA PHE A 240 -8.24 9.33 8.59
C PHE A 240 -6.82 9.86 8.35
N PHE A 241 -5.82 9.01 8.55
CA PHE A 241 -4.40 9.34 8.38
C PHE A 241 -3.75 8.39 7.37
N ALA A 242 -3.45 8.92 6.19
CA ALA A 242 -2.76 8.21 5.12
C ALA A 242 -1.25 8.39 5.27
N LEU A 243 -0.48 7.29 5.30
CA LEU A 243 0.99 7.33 5.40
C LEU A 243 1.66 6.65 4.22
N ASP A 244 2.82 7.18 3.85
CA ASP A 244 3.78 6.54 2.96
C ASP A 244 4.85 5.80 3.77
N SER A 245 4.59 4.51 4.03
CA SER A 245 5.48 3.64 4.79
C SER A 245 6.79 3.30 4.08
N ASN A 246 6.92 3.58 2.78
CA ASN A 246 8.19 3.40 2.04
C ASN A 246 9.31 4.34 2.48
N THR A 247 8.97 5.34 3.30
CA THR A 247 9.90 6.39 3.74
C THR A 247 10.33 6.22 5.20
N PHE A 248 9.86 5.16 5.84
CA PHE A 248 10.26 4.80 7.20
C PHE A 248 10.25 3.28 7.41
N ASN A 249 10.54 2.49 6.37
CA ASN A 249 10.66 1.03 6.44
C ASN A 249 12.10 0.50 6.50
N ASP A 250 13.13 1.33 6.30
CA ASP A 250 14.52 0.83 6.35
C ASP A 250 14.88 0.36 7.78
N PRO A 251 15.54 -0.79 7.95
CA PRO A 251 15.88 -1.32 9.27
C PRO A 251 16.98 -0.52 9.96
N ALA A 252 17.07 -0.66 11.29
CA ALA A 252 18.16 -0.09 12.06
C ALA A 252 19.52 -0.75 11.69
N PRO A 253 20.64 -0.03 11.84
CA PRO A 253 21.96 -0.59 11.53
C PRO A 253 22.29 -1.80 12.40
N LEU A 254 22.92 -2.81 11.80
CA LEU A 254 23.42 -3.96 12.55
C LEU A 254 24.55 -3.52 13.51
N PRO A 255 24.52 -3.93 14.78
CA PRO A 255 25.51 -3.50 15.77
C PRO A 255 26.91 -4.00 15.41
N ALA A 256 27.94 -3.21 15.75
CA ALA A 256 29.34 -3.58 15.56
C ALA A 256 29.87 -4.50 16.69
N THR A 257 29.06 -5.46 17.12
CA THR A 257 29.41 -6.48 18.13
C THR A 257 29.77 -7.81 17.47
N LYS A 258 30.22 -8.80 18.25
CA LYS A 258 30.48 -10.16 17.73
C LYS A 258 29.21 -10.78 17.17
N GLU A 259 28.11 -10.63 17.88
CA GLU A 259 26.78 -11.13 17.52
C GLU A 259 26.28 -10.44 16.25
N GLY A 260 26.44 -9.11 16.15
CA GLY A 260 26.06 -8.36 14.96
C GLY A 260 26.89 -8.71 13.72
N ASN A 261 28.19 -8.99 13.89
CA ASN A 261 29.04 -9.48 12.80
C ASN A 261 28.68 -10.89 12.35
N GLU A 262 28.32 -11.77 13.29
CA GLU A 262 27.86 -13.12 12.94
C GLU A 262 26.52 -13.07 12.20
N TYR A 263 25.59 -12.23 12.65
CA TYR A 263 24.32 -12.02 11.96
C TYR A 263 24.53 -11.44 10.55
N ARG A 264 25.47 -10.50 10.36
CA ARG A 264 25.85 -10.00 9.04
C ARG A 264 26.28 -11.11 8.08
N ARG A 265 27.12 -12.05 8.54
CA ARG A 265 27.54 -13.21 7.72
C ARG A 265 26.37 -14.13 7.38
N GLN A 266 25.43 -14.34 8.31
CA GLN A 266 24.22 -15.13 8.07
C GLN A 266 23.35 -14.49 6.98
N LEU A 267 23.19 -13.17 7.02
CA LEU A 267 22.47 -12.42 5.98
C LEU A 267 23.16 -12.52 4.62
N GLU A 268 24.48 -12.36 4.56
CA GLU A 268 25.25 -12.52 3.31
C GLU A 268 25.08 -13.93 2.72
N LYS A 269 25.23 -14.97 3.56
CA LYS A 269 24.99 -16.35 3.15
C LYS A 269 23.57 -16.55 2.63
N ARG A 270 22.57 -16.03 3.34
CA ARG A 270 21.16 -16.15 2.96
C ARG A 270 20.88 -15.46 1.62
N ARG A 271 21.47 -14.28 1.39
CA ARG A 271 21.38 -13.56 0.11
C ARG A 271 21.93 -14.41 -1.05
N ASP A 272 23.06 -15.08 -0.84
CA ASP A 272 23.68 -15.92 -1.86
C ASP A 272 22.86 -17.20 -2.14
N GLU A 273 22.26 -17.81 -1.10
CA GLU A 273 21.29 -18.91 -1.25
C GLU A 273 20.06 -18.49 -2.07
N LEU A 274 19.53 -17.30 -1.82
CA LEU A 274 18.39 -16.76 -2.56
C LEU A 274 18.73 -16.49 -4.04
N GLU A 275 19.97 -16.11 -4.35
CA GLU A 275 20.42 -15.98 -5.74
C GLU A 275 20.49 -17.34 -6.46
N GLN A 276 20.89 -18.41 -5.75
CA GLN A 276 20.85 -19.77 -6.29
C GLN A 276 19.42 -20.25 -6.52
N GLU A 277 18.52 -20.03 -5.56
CA GLU A 277 17.09 -20.36 -5.68
C GLU A 277 16.46 -19.62 -6.87
N LYS A 278 16.81 -18.34 -7.04
CA LYS A 278 16.40 -17.53 -8.19
C LYS A 278 16.84 -18.16 -9.52
N GLN A 279 18.07 -18.61 -9.63
CA GLN A 279 18.56 -19.26 -10.86
C GLN A 279 17.80 -20.56 -11.16
N GLN A 280 17.55 -21.39 -10.14
CA GLN A 280 16.77 -22.63 -10.29
C GLN A 280 15.34 -22.37 -10.78
N ILE A 281 14.70 -21.31 -10.28
CA ILE A 281 13.37 -20.89 -10.73
C ILE A 281 13.42 -20.49 -12.21
N LEU A 282 14.41 -19.69 -12.62
CA LEU A 282 14.57 -19.25 -14.01
C LEU A 282 14.84 -20.43 -14.97
N ASP A 283 15.66 -21.40 -14.56
CA ASP A 283 15.93 -22.61 -15.33
C ASP A 283 14.65 -23.45 -15.51
N THR A 284 13.81 -23.52 -14.47
CA THR A 284 12.51 -24.20 -14.54
C THR A 284 11.56 -23.48 -15.50
N VAL A 285 11.48 -22.15 -15.41
CA VAL A 285 10.64 -21.31 -16.28
C VAL A 285 10.99 -21.50 -17.76
N ALA A 286 12.28 -21.63 -18.10
CA ALA A 286 12.73 -21.83 -19.48
C ALA A 286 12.14 -23.12 -20.14
N ASN A 287 11.87 -24.13 -19.33
CA ASN A 287 11.39 -25.44 -19.78
C ASN A 287 9.86 -25.53 -19.94
N LEU A 288 9.09 -24.59 -19.37
CA LEU A 288 7.63 -24.61 -19.40
C LEU A 288 7.07 -23.99 -20.69
N ASN A 289 5.88 -24.41 -21.12
CA ASN A 289 5.19 -23.89 -22.30
C ASN A 289 3.96 -23.04 -21.91
N PRO A 290 3.97 -21.71 -22.13
CA PRO A 290 2.87 -20.84 -21.73
C PRO A 290 1.54 -21.12 -22.45
N GLU A 291 1.56 -21.82 -23.58
CA GLU A 291 0.35 -22.20 -24.33
C GLU A 291 -0.34 -23.44 -23.73
N GLN A 292 0.37 -24.20 -22.88
CA GLN A 292 -0.21 -25.34 -22.17
C GLN A 292 -0.83 -24.85 -20.84
N PRO A 293 -2.11 -25.15 -20.56
CA PRO A 293 -2.81 -24.57 -19.40
C PRO A 293 -2.18 -24.86 -18.03
N ASP A 294 -1.58 -26.04 -17.87
CA ASP A 294 -0.99 -26.45 -16.58
C ASP A 294 0.39 -25.81 -16.37
N ASP A 295 1.21 -25.77 -17.43
CA ASP A 295 2.48 -25.03 -17.46
C ASP A 295 2.26 -23.53 -17.24
N ALA A 296 1.19 -22.97 -17.82
CA ALA A 296 0.82 -21.56 -17.63
C ALA A 296 0.53 -21.22 -16.16
N GLU A 297 -0.18 -22.10 -15.44
CA GLU A 297 -0.45 -21.93 -14.02
C GLU A 297 0.83 -22.12 -13.17
N GLN A 298 1.68 -23.08 -13.55
CA GLN A 298 2.96 -23.29 -12.86
C GLN A 298 3.89 -22.08 -13.03
N LEU A 299 3.93 -21.50 -14.23
CA LEU A 299 4.69 -20.29 -14.52
C LEU A 299 4.21 -19.11 -13.65
N ASP A 300 2.90 -18.96 -13.38
CA ASP A 300 2.38 -17.90 -12.51
C ASP A 300 2.86 -18.08 -11.06
N ASP A 301 2.85 -19.32 -10.57
CA ASP A 301 3.36 -19.62 -9.24
C ASP A 301 4.87 -19.38 -9.15
N LEU A 302 5.64 -19.69 -10.19
CA LEU A 302 7.08 -19.44 -10.26
C LEU A 302 7.40 -17.95 -10.34
N HIS A 303 6.65 -17.16 -11.11
CA HIS A 303 6.80 -15.70 -11.15
C HIS A 303 6.52 -15.07 -9.79
N ALA A 304 5.45 -15.49 -9.11
CA ALA A 304 5.17 -15.04 -7.75
C ALA A 304 6.27 -15.46 -6.76
N LYS A 305 6.88 -16.64 -6.95
CA LYS A 305 7.99 -17.08 -6.12
C LYS A 305 9.26 -16.26 -6.39
N LEU A 306 9.52 -15.90 -7.64
CA LEU A 306 10.64 -15.06 -8.03
C LEU A 306 10.55 -13.65 -7.41
N GLU A 307 9.36 -13.06 -7.44
CA GLU A 307 9.08 -11.76 -6.79
C GLU A 307 9.36 -11.83 -5.28
N GLN A 308 8.82 -12.85 -4.60
CA GLN A 308 9.08 -13.08 -3.19
C GLN A 308 10.58 -13.20 -2.87
N VAL A 309 11.33 -13.95 -3.68
CA VAL A 309 12.78 -14.09 -3.51
C VAL A 309 13.48 -12.74 -3.67
N ASP A 310 13.11 -11.94 -4.66
CA ASP A 310 13.70 -10.62 -4.88
C ASP A 310 13.36 -9.64 -3.75
N GLU A 311 12.15 -9.67 -3.21
CA GLU A 311 11.79 -8.83 -2.06
C GLU A 311 12.59 -9.18 -0.81
N VAL A 312 12.72 -10.47 -0.47
CA VAL A 312 13.54 -10.89 0.69
C VAL A 312 15.00 -10.47 0.48
N LYS A 313 15.51 -10.53 -0.74
CA LYS A 313 16.86 -10.03 -1.04
C LYS A 313 16.97 -8.51 -0.87
N ILE A 314 15.95 -7.74 -1.27
CA ILE A 314 15.91 -6.29 -1.05
C ILE A 314 15.92 -5.97 0.45
N ASP A 315 15.15 -6.69 1.27
CA ASP A 315 15.15 -6.53 2.73
C ASP A 315 16.54 -6.84 3.32
N ILE A 316 17.18 -7.93 2.90
CA ILE A 316 18.56 -8.26 3.32
C ILE A 316 19.54 -7.17 2.89
N ASP A 317 19.46 -6.70 1.65
CA ASP A 317 20.34 -5.65 1.14
C ASP A 317 20.16 -4.34 1.95
N LYS A 318 18.92 -4.00 2.36
CA LYS A 318 18.65 -2.87 3.26
C LYS A 318 19.30 -3.06 4.62
N GLN A 319 19.18 -4.25 5.23
CA GLN A 319 19.82 -4.57 6.51
C GLN A 319 21.35 -4.45 6.44
N LEU A 320 21.95 -4.95 5.37
CA LEU A 320 23.40 -4.92 5.15
C LEU A 320 23.92 -3.50 4.86
N ALA A 321 23.14 -2.68 4.15
CA ALA A 321 23.52 -1.31 3.80
C ALA A 321 23.24 -0.28 4.91
N SER A 322 22.34 -0.59 5.85
CA SER A 322 21.92 0.36 6.89
C SER A 322 23.10 0.74 7.80
N ASN A 323 23.23 2.04 8.05
CA ASN A 323 24.27 2.64 8.87
C ASN A 323 23.72 3.85 9.66
N GLN A 324 24.54 4.50 10.48
CA GLN A 324 24.12 5.61 11.34
C GLN A 324 23.50 6.80 10.58
N THR A 325 23.74 6.91 9.26
CA THR A 325 23.19 7.96 8.40
C THR A 325 21.95 7.52 7.62
N THR A 326 21.44 6.30 7.85
CA THR A 326 20.19 5.82 7.23
C THR A 326 19.05 6.79 7.53
N VAL A 327 18.54 7.43 6.49
CA VAL A 327 17.47 8.42 6.61
C VAL A 327 16.16 7.73 6.94
N THR A 328 15.48 8.21 7.98
CA THR A 328 14.08 7.90 8.29
C THR A 328 13.27 9.18 8.19
N ASP A 329 12.08 9.10 7.62
CA ASP A 329 11.17 10.24 7.46
C ASP A 329 10.54 10.71 8.78
N SER A 330 11.37 11.33 9.60
CA SER A 330 10.98 11.84 10.92
C SER A 330 9.93 12.96 10.79
N GLU A 331 9.93 13.71 9.69
CA GLU A 331 8.92 14.75 9.42
C GLU A 331 7.52 14.17 9.31
N GLN A 332 7.33 13.06 8.59
CA GLN A 332 6.03 12.39 8.52
C GLN A 332 5.64 11.72 9.84
N LEU A 333 6.59 11.10 10.55
CA LEU A 333 6.30 10.45 11.84
C LEU A 333 5.91 11.49 12.91
N ASP A 334 6.60 12.63 12.97
CA ASP A 334 6.25 13.74 13.83
C ASP A 334 4.94 14.39 13.41
N TRP A 335 4.69 14.54 12.10
CA TRP A 335 3.38 14.98 11.59
C TRP A 335 2.26 14.08 12.09
N LEU A 336 2.39 12.76 11.97
CA LEU A 336 1.37 11.81 12.45
C LEU A 336 1.13 11.97 13.95
N LYS A 337 2.20 12.02 14.75
CA LYS A 337 2.12 12.24 16.19
C LYS A 337 1.33 13.51 16.53
N GLN A 338 1.70 14.64 15.93
CA GLN A 338 1.02 15.93 16.19
C GLN A 338 -0.44 15.88 15.75
N ARG A 339 -0.73 15.32 14.57
CA ARG A 339 -2.10 15.20 14.07
C ARG A 339 -2.99 14.31 14.91
N LEU A 340 -2.46 13.23 15.46
CA LEU A 340 -3.20 12.40 16.42
C LEU A 340 -3.47 13.15 17.72
N ILE A 341 -2.50 13.91 18.24
CA ILE A 341 -2.69 14.74 19.44
C ILE A 341 -3.76 15.82 19.19
N GLU A 342 -3.68 16.53 18.07
CA GLU A 342 -4.69 17.53 17.65
C GLU A 342 -6.07 16.88 17.51
N SER A 343 -6.13 15.70 16.89
CA SER A 343 -7.35 14.92 16.72
C SER A 343 -7.98 14.53 18.06
N TRP A 344 -7.19 14.17 19.08
CA TRP A 344 -7.67 13.96 20.45
C TRP A 344 -8.21 15.22 21.11
N ASN A 345 -7.59 16.38 20.84
CA ASN A 345 -8.04 17.66 21.37
C ASN A 345 -9.21 18.31 20.61
N THR A 346 -9.73 17.66 19.56
CA THR A 346 -10.83 18.16 18.74
C THR A 346 -12.14 17.49 19.16
N ALA A 347 -13.10 18.27 19.68
CA ALA A 347 -14.33 17.75 20.28
C ALA A 347 -15.24 17.01 19.29
N GLU A 348 -15.20 17.38 18.02
CA GLU A 348 -15.99 16.76 16.95
C GLU A 348 -15.43 15.39 16.52
N VAL A 349 -14.21 15.04 16.95
CA VAL A 349 -13.59 13.77 16.58
C VAL A 349 -13.97 12.67 17.56
N ARG A 350 -14.56 11.63 17.01
CA ARG A 350 -15.03 10.45 17.74
C ARG A 350 -14.14 9.23 17.52
N GLY A 351 -13.45 9.15 16.38
CA GLY A 351 -12.52 8.06 16.08
C GLY A 351 -11.41 8.42 15.08
N ARG A 352 -10.43 7.52 14.99
CA ARG A 352 -9.13 7.70 14.30
C ARG A 352 -8.75 6.43 13.56
N VAL A 353 -8.57 6.53 12.25
CA VAL A 353 -8.17 5.42 11.38
C VAL A 353 -6.85 5.76 10.71
N ILE A 354 -5.88 4.86 10.78
CA ILE A 354 -4.60 5.00 10.05
C ILE A 354 -4.58 4.01 8.89
N TYR A 355 -4.06 4.41 7.72
CA TYR A 355 -3.80 3.46 6.64
C TYR A 355 -2.50 3.75 5.90
N PHE A 356 -1.79 2.68 5.55
CA PHE A 356 -0.49 2.71 4.86
C PHE A 356 -0.18 1.36 4.21
N HIS A 357 0.96 1.21 3.54
CA HIS A 357 1.23 0.00 2.77
C HIS A 357 1.78 -1.18 3.61
N HIS A 358 3.02 -1.11 4.09
CA HIS A 358 3.69 -2.20 4.82
C HIS A 358 3.07 -2.47 6.21
N PRO A 359 2.56 -3.67 6.52
CA PRO A 359 1.94 -3.98 7.81
C PRO A 359 2.99 -4.17 8.91
N PRO A 360 2.79 -3.62 10.13
CA PRO A 360 3.65 -3.92 11.27
C PRO A 360 3.33 -5.28 11.91
N TYR A 361 2.12 -5.80 11.74
CA TYR A 361 1.67 -7.08 12.28
C TYR A 361 1.02 -7.89 11.16
N VAL A 362 1.54 -9.09 10.94
CA VAL A 362 1.10 -9.96 9.84
C VAL A 362 1.56 -11.40 10.11
N THR A 363 0.72 -12.40 9.82
CA THR A 363 1.10 -13.82 9.89
C THR A 363 1.22 -14.49 8.53
N GLU A 364 1.07 -13.74 7.43
CA GLU A 364 1.51 -14.14 6.10
C GLU A 364 2.97 -14.64 6.14
N ALA A 365 3.21 -15.78 5.49
CA ALA A 365 4.42 -16.59 5.62
C ALA A 365 5.75 -15.91 5.23
N THR A 366 5.71 -14.77 4.55
CA THR A 366 6.90 -14.14 3.94
C THR A 366 7.22 -12.76 4.52
N LYS A 367 6.24 -12.04 5.07
CA LYS A 367 6.44 -10.69 5.61
C LYS A 367 6.74 -10.63 7.10
N TRP A 368 6.28 -11.59 7.89
CA TRP A 368 6.20 -11.47 9.36
C TRP A 368 7.54 -11.27 10.07
N TYR A 369 8.63 -11.79 9.50
CA TYR A 369 9.99 -11.74 10.06
C TYR A 369 10.90 -10.71 9.38
N GLN A 370 10.43 -10.03 8.33
CA GLN A 370 11.28 -9.12 7.58
C GLN A 370 11.70 -7.92 8.42
N ALA A 371 12.93 -7.44 8.23
CA ALA A 371 13.41 -6.34 9.04
C ALA A 371 12.65 -5.05 8.76
N GLN A 372 12.16 -4.85 7.53
CA GLN A 372 11.27 -3.73 7.20
C GLN A 372 9.95 -3.74 7.99
N THR A 373 9.31 -4.91 8.13
CA THR A 373 8.10 -5.10 8.94
C THR A 373 8.34 -4.69 10.40
N LEU A 374 9.46 -5.16 10.97
CA LEU A 374 9.84 -4.85 12.35
C LEU A 374 10.18 -3.37 12.54
N ALA A 375 10.82 -2.75 11.54
CA ALA A 375 11.17 -1.34 11.59
C ALA A 375 9.94 -0.42 11.54
N ILE A 376 8.93 -0.78 10.73
CA ILE A 376 7.61 -0.12 10.74
C ILE A 376 6.94 -0.26 12.10
N ARG A 377 6.87 -1.49 12.65
CA ARG A 377 6.29 -1.75 13.98
C ARG A 377 6.91 -0.87 15.05
N HIS A 378 8.24 -0.87 15.13
CA HIS A 378 8.97 -0.06 16.10
C HIS A 378 8.67 1.45 15.97
N ARG A 379 8.69 1.98 14.74
CA ARG A 379 8.47 3.42 14.51
C ARG A 379 7.04 3.86 14.79
N ILE A 380 6.05 3.05 14.42
CA ILE A 380 4.65 3.32 14.73
C ILE A 380 4.41 3.25 16.24
N ARG A 381 5.00 2.27 16.94
CA ARG A 381 4.97 2.22 18.41
C ARG A 381 5.50 3.51 19.04
N LEU A 382 6.67 3.98 18.63
CA LEU A 382 7.23 5.24 19.15
C LEU A 382 6.33 6.45 18.91
N VAL A 383 5.67 6.52 17.74
CA VAL A 383 4.69 7.57 17.47
C VAL A 383 3.51 7.46 18.42
N LEU A 384 2.90 6.28 18.55
CA LEU A 384 1.74 6.07 19.40
C LEU A 384 2.07 6.26 20.89
N ASP A 385 3.25 5.85 21.34
CA ASP A 385 3.74 6.08 22.70
C ASP A 385 3.84 7.59 22.98
N GLY A 386 4.42 8.35 22.05
CA GLY A 386 4.49 9.80 22.16
C GLY A 386 3.12 10.50 22.14
N VAL A 387 2.12 9.93 21.46
CA VAL A 387 0.73 10.41 21.54
C VAL A 387 0.13 10.06 22.91
N PHE A 388 0.30 8.82 23.38
CA PHE A 388 -0.19 8.38 24.68
C PHE A 388 0.39 9.19 25.83
N ASP A 389 1.67 9.56 25.78
CA ASP A 389 2.27 10.47 26.77
C ASP A 389 1.57 11.84 26.82
N ALA A 390 1.08 12.32 25.67
CA ALA A 390 0.39 13.61 25.57
C ALA A 390 -1.10 13.54 25.96
N VAL A 391 -1.82 12.48 25.56
CA VAL A 391 -3.29 12.42 25.66
C VAL A 391 -3.83 11.16 26.35
N GLY A 392 -2.98 10.26 26.84
CA GLY A 392 -3.38 8.96 27.39
C GLY A 392 -4.35 9.04 28.57
N LYS A 393 -4.30 10.13 29.35
CA LYS A 393 -5.29 10.40 30.41
C LYS A 393 -6.69 10.68 29.84
N GLN A 394 -6.78 11.38 28.71
CA GLN A 394 -8.02 11.67 28.01
C GLN A 394 -8.57 10.43 27.29
N ALA A 395 -7.70 9.52 26.88
CA ALA A 395 -8.12 8.28 26.23
C ALA A 395 -8.92 7.35 27.16
N GLU A 396 -8.80 7.50 28.49
CA GLU A 396 -9.57 6.72 29.48
C GLU A 396 -9.51 5.20 29.24
N GLY A 397 -8.36 4.68 28.82
CA GLY A 397 -8.15 3.26 28.51
C GLY A 397 -8.60 2.83 27.10
N ARG A 398 -9.13 3.74 26.28
CA ARG A 398 -9.36 3.51 24.85
C ARG A 398 -8.02 3.41 24.10
N PRO A 399 -7.93 2.59 23.05
CA PRO A 399 -6.83 2.65 22.10
C PRO A 399 -6.64 4.06 21.53
N ILE A 400 -5.39 4.46 21.29
CA ILE A 400 -5.06 5.77 20.70
C ILE A 400 -5.63 5.90 19.28
N VAL A 401 -5.77 4.78 18.57
CA VAL A 401 -6.35 4.64 17.24
C VAL A 401 -7.34 3.49 17.23
N ASP A 402 -8.49 3.67 16.58
CA ASP A 402 -9.58 2.69 16.60
C ASP A 402 -9.33 1.55 15.60
N LEU A 403 -8.69 1.86 14.47
CA LEU A 403 -8.37 0.89 13.41
C LEU A 403 -7.13 1.30 12.62
N VAL A 404 -6.32 0.32 12.26
CA VAL A 404 -5.23 0.48 11.30
C VAL A 404 -5.37 -0.47 10.11
N LEU A 405 -5.28 0.05 8.89
CA LEU A 405 -5.40 -0.68 7.63
C LEU A 405 -4.06 -0.75 6.90
N ASN A 406 -3.69 -1.91 6.36
CA ASN A 406 -2.45 -2.06 5.59
C ASN A 406 -2.61 -2.92 4.33
N GLY A 407 -1.59 -2.98 3.47
CA GLY A 407 -1.48 -3.85 2.30
C GLY A 407 -0.25 -4.76 2.39
N HIS A 408 0.50 -4.87 1.28
CA HIS A 408 1.82 -5.50 1.10
C HIS A 408 1.89 -7.01 1.29
N ALA A 409 1.27 -7.54 2.34
CA ALA A 409 1.10 -8.97 2.49
C ALA A 409 -0.12 -9.41 1.69
N HIS A 410 0.07 -10.29 0.70
CA HIS A 410 -1.01 -10.66 -0.22
C HIS A 410 -2.01 -11.64 0.40
N CYS A 411 -2.76 -11.16 1.37
CA CYS A 411 -3.85 -11.82 2.06
C CYS A 411 -4.81 -10.75 2.60
N LEU A 412 -6.01 -11.19 2.99
CA LEU A 412 -6.80 -10.47 3.98
C LEU A 412 -6.52 -11.05 5.35
N GLU A 413 -6.18 -10.21 6.32
CA GLU A 413 -5.90 -10.64 7.69
C GLU A 413 -6.42 -9.63 8.70
N TYR A 414 -7.20 -10.08 9.70
CA TYR A 414 -7.54 -9.27 10.87
C TYR A 414 -6.71 -9.76 12.06
N LEU A 415 -5.92 -8.86 12.65
CA LEU A 415 -5.16 -9.09 13.87
C LEU A 415 -5.59 -8.13 14.98
N ARG A 416 -5.50 -8.62 16.21
CA ARG A 416 -5.57 -7.79 17.41
C ARG A 416 -4.26 -7.90 18.19
N THR A 417 -3.70 -6.75 18.58
CA THR A 417 -2.53 -6.71 19.46
C THR A 417 -2.91 -7.06 20.89
N GLY A 418 -2.00 -7.71 21.62
CA GLY A 418 -2.17 -7.97 23.06
C GLY A 418 -1.57 -6.85 23.91
N GLU A 419 -1.10 -7.21 25.10
CA GLU A 419 -0.33 -6.33 25.98
C GLU A 419 1.12 -6.19 25.47
N THR A 420 1.31 -5.28 24.52
CA THR A 420 2.62 -5.04 23.89
C THR A 420 3.54 -4.20 24.77
N GLY A 421 3.04 -3.60 25.85
CA GLY A 421 3.78 -2.62 26.66
C GLY A 421 4.02 -1.29 25.95
N HIS A 422 3.34 -1.07 24.82
CA HIS A 422 3.33 0.16 24.05
C HIS A 422 1.87 0.61 23.84
N ALA A 423 1.68 1.84 23.38
CA ALA A 423 0.38 2.44 23.08
C ALA A 423 -0.35 1.82 21.87
N ASP A 424 0.26 0.82 21.23
CA ASP A 424 -0.38 -0.03 20.23
C ASP A 424 -1.02 -1.29 20.83
N SER A 425 -1.09 -1.42 22.16
CA SER A 425 -1.75 -2.53 22.85
C SER A 425 -3.26 -2.54 22.62
N ASN A 426 -3.85 -3.73 22.52
CA ASN A 426 -5.30 -3.95 22.35
C ASN A 426 -5.95 -3.28 21.13
N SER A 427 -5.16 -2.93 20.11
CA SER A 427 -5.57 -2.23 18.89
C SER A 427 -5.95 -3.18 17.75
N ASN A 428 -6.78 -2.70 16.83
CA ASN A 428 -7.28 -3.44 15.68
C ASN A 428 -6.43 -3.17 14.42
N TRP A 429 -6.00 -4.23 13.76
CA TRP A 429 -5.16 -4.17 12.54
C TRP A 429 -5.75 -5.05 11.45
N ILE A 430 -5.91 -4.51 10.24
CA ILE A 430 -6.41 -5.29 9.10
C ILE A 430 -5.50 -5.13 7.89
N VAL A 431 -4.90 -6.23 7.45
CA VAL A 431 -4.15 -6.33 6.20
C VAL A 431 -5.11 -6.62 5.05
N CYS A 432 -5.05 -5.82 4.00
CA CYS A 432 -5.97 -5.76 2.87
C CYS A 432 -5.25 -5.98 1.53
N GLY A 433 -4.13 -6.71 1.51
CA GLY A 433 -3.33 -6.92 0.29
C GLY A 433 -3.81 -8.08 -0.59
N GLY A 434 -4.98 -8.64 -0.32
CA GLY A 434 -5.50 -9.82 -1.00
C GLY A 434 -6.27 -9.53 -2.31
N SER A 435 -6.12 -8.37 -2.95
CA SER A 435 -7.11 -7.91 -3.95
C SER A 435 -6.76 -8.13 -5.42
N GLY A 436 -5.55 -8.59 -5.76
CA GLY A 436 -5.24 -8.86 -7.16
C GLY A 436 -3.98 -9.66 -7.41
N TYR A 437 -2.89 -9.30 -6.74
CA TYR A 437 -1.60 -9.95 -6.97
C TYR A 437 -1.38 -11.17 -6.05
N SER A 438 -0.54 -12.10 -6.52
CA SER A 438 -0.41 -13.48 -6.05
C SER A 438 -0.58 -13.72 -4.54
N LEU A 439 -1.72 -14.31 -4.17
CA LEU A 439 -2.08 -14.60 -2.78
C LEU A 439 -1.09 -15.54 -2.09
N ARG A 440 -0.85 -15.27 -0.80
CA ARG A 440 0.09 -16.02 0.02
C ARG A 440 -0.62 -16.81 1.13
N ARG A 441 0.14 -17.67 1.80
CA ARG A 441 -0.33 -18.55 2.88
C ARG A 441 -0.05 -17.90 4.22
N GLN A 442 -0.80 -18.31 5.24
CA GLN A 442 -0.40 -18.10 6.61
C GLN A 442 0.86 -18.93 6.90
N ARG A 443 1.73 -18.41 7.77
CA ARG A 443 2.90 -19.12 8.28
C ARG A 443 2.49 -20.41 9.02
N ILE A 444 3.41 -21.37 9.09
CA ILE A 444 3.15 -22.70 9.66
C ILE A 444 3.00 -22.68 11.19
N GLU A 445 3.60 -21.69 11.84
CA GLU A 445 3.56 -21.46 13.28
C GLU A 445 2.17 -20.98 13.75
N GLY A 446 1.28 -20.66 12.81
CA GLY A 446 -0.11 -20.33 13.08
C GLY A 446 -0.35 -18.85 13.40
N PRO A 447 -1.44 -18.53 14.13
CA PRO A 447 -1.96 -17.17 14.20
C PRO A 447 -1.27 -16.25 15.22
N GLU A 448 -0.36 -16.74 16.06
CA GLU A 448 0.18 -15.99 17.21
C GLU A 448 1.56 -15.38 16.95
N LEU A 449 1.65 -14.05 16.86
CA LEU A 449 2.93 -13.37 16.77
C LEU A 449 3.58 -13.23 18.15
N MET A 450 4.83 -13.65 18.25
CA MET A 450 5.62 -13.64 19.48
C MET A 450 6.81 -12.68 19.33
N GLU A 451 7.15 -11.94 20.38
CA GLU A 451 8.39 -11.16 20.48
C GLU A 451 9.12 -11.49 21.77
N THR A 452 10.46 -11.47 21.75
CA THR A 452 11.31 -11.73 22.91
C THR A 452 11.96 -10.43 23.39
N PHE A 453 11.60 -10.01 24.61
CA PHE A 453 12.19 -8.87 25.32
C PHE A 453 12.68 -9.33 26.70
N GLY A 454 13.74 -10.15 26.74
CA GLY A 454 14.12 -10.91 27.94
C GLY A 454 13.17 -12.09 28.20
N GLU A 455 11.86 -11.85 28.18
CA GLU A 455 10.80 -12.87 28.15
C GLU A 455 10.09 -12.87 26.80
N THR A 456 9.65 -14.05 26.35
CA THR A 456 8.88 -14.20 25.12
C THR A 456 7.40 -14.02 25.42
N ARG A 457 6.75 -13.07 24.74
CA ARG A 457 5.31 -12.79 24.90
C ARG A 457 4.60 -12.69 23.56
N GLN A 458 3.30 -12.98 23.57
CA GLN A 458 2.44 -12.77 22.42
C GLN A 458 2.19 -11.27 22.24
N VAL A 459 2.44 -10.76 21.04
CA VAL A 459 2.24 -9.33 20.71
C VAL A 459 1.01 -9.09 19.85
N ALA A 460 0.59 -10.06 19.05
CA ALA A 460 -0.64 -10.01 18.29
C ALA A 460 -1.17 -11.41 17.96
N ARG A 461 -2.48 -11.51 17.72
CA ARG A 461 -3.14 -12.74 17.26
C ARG A 461 -3.97 -12.45 16.02
N SER A 462 -3.80 -13.30 15.01
CA SER A 462 -4.65 -13.34 13.83
C SER A 462 -6.01 -13.99 14.18
N HIS A 463 -7.09 -13.28 13.92
CA HIS A 463 -8.47 -13.72 14.16
C HIS A 463 -9.18 -14.16 12.87
N LEU A 464 -8.77 -13.60 11.73
CA LEU A 464 -9.21 -13.99 10.40
C LEU A 464 -8.00 -13.98 9.48
N PHE A 465 -7.81 -15.05 8.71
CA PHE A 465 -6.81 -15.10 7.65
C PHE A 465 -7.45 -15.67 6.39
N VAL A 466 -7.39 -14.92 5.30
CA VAL A 466 -7.85 -15.33 3.97
C VAL A 466 -6.71 -15.14 2.99
N GLY A 467 -6.18 -16.26 2.52
CA GLY A 467 -5.10 -16.30 1.54
C GLY A 467 -5.13 -17.60 0.76
N ARG A 468 -4.11 -17.80 -0.08
CA ARG A 468 -3.98 -19.00 -0.92
C ARG A 468 -3.96 -20.24 -0.03
N ASN A 469 -4.74 -21.26 -0.39
CA ASN A 469 -4.76 -22.54 0.32
C ASN A 469 -4.96 -23.73 -0.65
N GLY A 470 -4.95 -24.96 -0.13
CA GLY A 470 -4.97 -26.18 -0.94
C GLY A 470 -3.67 -26.42 -1.71
N GLN A 471 -3.57 -27.49 -2.50
CA GLN A 471 -2.40 -27.82 -3.34
C GLN A 471 -2.85 -28.44 -4.66
N GLY A 472 -2.01 -28.35 -5.70
CA GLY A 472 -2.29 -28.92 -7.02
C GLY A 472 -3.67 -28.50 -7.55
N SER A 473 -4.48 -29.49 -7.94
CA SER A 473 -5.85 -29.28 -8.44
C SER A 473 -6.87 -28.80 -7.40
N GLN A 474 -6.52 -28.83 -6.11
CA GLN A 474 -7.34 -28.33 -5.01
C GLN A 474 -6.93 -26.92 -4.55
N LYS A 475 -6.06 -26.25 -5.31
CA LYS A 475 -5.60 -24.89 -5.00
C LYS A 475 -6.75 -23.88 -5.09
N ARG A 476 -6.88 -23.06 -4.06
CA ARG A 476 -7.86 -21.98 -3.95
C ARG A 476 -7.17 -20.63 -3.86
N ARG A 477 -7.74 -19.64 -4.54
CA ARG A 477 -7.25 -18.25 -4.56
C ARG A 477 -8.42 -17.31 -4.21
N PRO A 478 -8.73 -17.14 -2.91
CA PRO A 478 -9.80 -16.26 -2.43
C PRO A 478 -9.31 -14.80 -2.39
N TYR A 479 -9.50 -14.06 -3.47
CA TYR A 479 -9.18 -12.62 -3.49
C TYR A 479 -10.23 -11.84 -2.71
N SER A 480 -9.88 -10.68 -2.18
CA SER A 480 -10.75 -9.98 -1.23
C SER A 480 -10.70 -8.46 -1.31
N PHE A 481 -11.78 -7.84 -0.84
CA PHE A 481 -11.86 -6.43 -0.44
C PHE A 481 -12.77 -6.32 0.80
N LEU A 482 -12.80 -5.15 1.42
CA LEU A 482 -13.65 -4.88 2.58
C LEU A 482 -14.65 -3.78 2.28
N ARG A 483 -15.85 -3.89 2.86
CA ARG A 483 -16.66 -2.73 3.24
C ARG A 483 -16.62 -2.58 4.75
N ILE A 484 -16.42 -1.37 5.23
CA ILE A 484 -16.46 -1.07 6.67
C ILE A 484 -17.60 -0.08 6.89
N ASP A 485 -18.59 -0.49 7.68
CA ASP A 485 -19.70 0.36 8.09
C ASP A 485 -19.30 1.06 9.41
N VAL A 486 -19.29 2.38 9.42
CA VAL A 486 -19.10 3.21 10.60
C VAL A 486 -20.48 3.50 11.19
N LEU A 487 -20.72 3.07 12.42
CA LEU A 487 -21.97 3.31 13.16
C LEU A 487 -21.81 4.43 14.17
N ASP A 488 -22.90 5.07 14.57
CA ASP A 488 -22.88 6.16 15.55
C ASP A 488 -22.23 5.76 16.90
N GLY A 489 -21.71 6.72 17.68
CA GLY A 489 -21.02 6.51 18.95
C GLY A 489 -19.65 7.21 19.11
N CYS A 490 -19.16 7.25 20.36
CA CYS A 490 -17.81 7.71 20.71
C CYS A 490 -17.25 6.82 21.84
N PRO A 491 -16.36 5.84 21.57
CA PRO A 491 -15.79 5.52 20.25
C PRO A 491 -16.84 5.05 19.23
N PRO A 492 -16.59 5.26 17.93
CA PRO A 492 -17.43 4.69 16.87
C PRO A 492 -17.36 3.17 16.92
N LYS A 493 -18.45 2.50 16.56
CA LYS A 493 -18.43 1.05 16.30
C LYS A 493 -18.19 0.82 14.81
N LEU A 494 -17.22 -0.03 14.48
CA LEU A 494 -16.90 -0.35 13.09
C LEU A 494 -17.34 -1.79 12.78
N VAL A 495 -18.16 -1.97 11.75
CA VAL A 495 -18.59 -3.30 11.29
C VAL A 495 -17.84 -3.63 10.00
N VAL A 496 -16.91 -4.57 10.09
CA VAL A 496 -16.09 -5.02 8.96
C VAL A 496 -16.81 -6.14 8.21
N ARG A 497 -16.95 -5.97 6.89
CA ARG A 497 -17.59 -6.91 5.99
C ARG A 497 -16.61 -7.36 4.89
N PRO A 498 -16.04 -8.56 5.03
CA PRO A 498 -15.19 -9.10 3.98
C PRO A 498 -15.99 -9.70 2.82
N PHE A 499 -15.56 -9.38 1.61
CA PHE A 499 -16.09 -9.95 0.38
C PHE A 499 -14.99 -10.68 -0.38
N ILE A 500 -15.32 -11.85 -0.92
CA ILE A 500 -14.38 -12.78 -1.54
C ILE A 500 -14.79 -13.05 -2.98
N ALA A 501 -13.86 -12.91 -3.91
CA ALA A 501 -13.92 -13.48 -5.25
C ALA A 501 -12.91 -14.64 -5.33
N GLU A 502 -13.38 -15.87 -5.20
CA GLU A 502 -12.53 -17.06 -5.19
C GLU A 502 -12.37 -17.65 -6.59
N ARG A 503 -11.11 -17.82 -7.02
CA ARG A 503 -10.78 -18.67 -8.17
C ARG A 503 -10.47 -20.08 -7.70
N PHE A 504 -11.32 -21.04 -8.06
CA PHE A 504 -11.15 -22.46 -7.76
C PHE A 504 -11.45 -23.29 -9.01
N LYS A 505 -10.57 -24.23 -9.37
CA LYS A 505 -10.70 -25.06 -10.60
C LYS A 505 -11.04 -24.23 -11.85
N ARG A 506 -10.39 -23.06 -12.00
CA ARG A 506 -10.57 -22.09 -13.10
C ARG A 506 -11.95 -21.43 -13.19
N GLN A 507 -12.80 -21.62 -12.18
CA GLN A 507 -14.11 -20.94 -12.05
C GLN A 507 -14.03 -19.86 -10.98
N TRP A 508 -14.85 -18.83 -11.13
CA TRP A 508 -15.01 -17.74 -10.17
C TRP A 508 -16.27 -17.95 -9.34
N ASN A 509 -16.16 -17.75 -8.03
CA ASN A 509 -17.29 -17.75 -7.11
C ASN A 509 -17.18 -16.57 -6.15
N ASN A 510 -18.27 -15.83 -5.99
CA ASN A 510 -18.33 -14.66 -5.12
C ASN A 510 -19.07 -15.01 -3.84
N SER A 511 -18.57 -14.55 -2.70
CA SER A 511 -19.19 -14.77 -1.39
C SER A 511 -18.85 -13.66 -0.41
N GLY A 512 -19.74 -13.41 0.55
CA GLY A 512 -19.43 -12.60 1.74
C GLY A 512 -19.03 -13.50 2.90
N LEU A 513 -18.10 -13.05 3.74
CA LEU A 513 -17.85 -13.67 5.05
C LEU A 513 -18.74 -13.04 6.11
N GLU A 514 -18.89 -13.74 7.23
CA GLU A 514 -19.62 -13.22 8.39
C GLU A 514 -19.01 -11.88 8.84
N PRO A 515 -19.82 -10.81 8.91
CA PRO A 515 -19.39 -9.52 9.43
C PRO A 515 -18.94 -9.63 10.88
N PHE A 516 -17.96 -8.83 11.27
CA PHE A 516 -17.53 -8.71 12.66
C PHE A 516 -17.41 -7.25 13.07
N ALA A 517 -17.68 -6.97 14.34
CA ALA A 517 -17.54 -5.63 14.90
C ALA A 517 -16.19 -5.49 15.62
N ILE A 518 -15.59 -4.32 15.51
CA ILE A 518 -14.36 -3.92 16.22
C ILE A 518 -14.56 -2.61 16.97
#